data_AF-A0A8T6BSG1-F1
#
_entry.id   AF-A0A8T6BSG1-F1
#
_cell.length_a   1.000
_cell.length_b   1.000
_cell.length_c   1.000
_cell.angle_alpha   90.00
_cell.angle_beta   90.00
_cell.angle_gamma   90.00
#
_symmetry.space_group_name_H-M   'P 1'
#
loop_
_entity.id
_entity.type
_entity.pdbx_description
1 polymer ?
#
loop_
_entity_poly.entity_id
_entity_poly.type
_entity_poly.pdbx_seq_one_letter_code
_entity_poly.pdbx_strand_id
1 'polypeptide(L)'
;RYYDPLQGRYITQDPIGLEGGWSLYAYPLNPVNGIDPLGLSPADVALMRKKEQLNHQRAWDILSDTYDDMKRLNLGGTDQFFHCMAFCRVSKLNDAGVSRSAKGLGYEKEIRDYGLNMFGMYGRKVKLSHSEMIEDNKKDLAVNEHGLTCPLTQDCSNRCIDYINPEHKKTIKALQDAGYLK
;
A
#
# COMPACT_ATOMS: atom_id res chain seq x y z
N ARG A 1 0.54 -31.60 -34.59
CA ARG A 1 0.83 -31.16 -35.97
C ARG A 1 2.35 -30.98 -36.09
N TYR A 2 2.97 -31.36 -37.21
CA TYR A 2 4.42 -31.19 -37.42
C TYR A 2 4.69 -29.90 -38.20
N TYR A 3 5.66 -29.09 -37.74
CA TYR A 3 6.02 -27.80 -38.34
C TYR A 3 7.27 -27.94 -39.22
N ASP A 4 7.24 -27.36 -40.41
CA ASP A 4 8.40 -27.24 -41.30
C ASP A 4 8.92 -25.78 -41.27
N PRO A 5 10.12 -25.55 -40.69
CA PRO A 5 10.69 -24.22 -40.60
C PRO A 5 11.13 -23.63 -41.96
N LEU A 6 11.42 -24.46 -42.98
CA LEU A 6 11.82 -23.98 -44.30
C LEU A 6 10.62 -23.40 -45.07
N GLN A 7 9.43 -23.95 -44.84
CA GLN A 7 8.19 -23.53 -45.49
C GLN A 7 7.33 -22.58 -44.64
N GLY A 8 7.67 -22.39 -43.37
CA GLY A 8 6.93 -21.53 -42.44
C GLY A 8 5.50 -22.01 -42.16
N ARG A 9 5.24 -23.32 -42.19
CA ARG A 9 3.89 -23.90 -42.08
C ARG A 9 3.88 -25.29 -41.47
N TYR A 10 2.71 -25.80 -41.10
CA TYR A 10 2.56 -27.20 -40.74
C TYR A 10 2.56 -28.10 -41.98
N ILE A 11 3.12 -29.31 -41.89
CA ILE A 11 3.08 -30.34 -42.95
C ILE A 11 1.90 -31.30 -42.80
N THR A 12 1.19 -31.21 -41.67
CA THR A 12 -0.04 -31.96 -41.39
C THR A 12 -1.25 -31.00 -41.39
N GLN A 13 -2.31 -31.41 -42.07
CA GLN A 13 -3.59 -30.69 -42.09
C GLN A 13 -4.11 -30.44 -40.67
N ASP A 14 -4.75 -29.29 -40.44
CA ASP A 14 -5.41 -29.01 -39.16
C ASP A 14 -6.59 -29.98 -38.94
N PRO A 15 -6.63 -30.72 -37.82
CA PRO A 15 -7.77 -31.58 -37.47
C PRO A 15 -9.12 -30.83 -37.38
N ILE A 16 -9.11 -29.52 -37.12
CA ILE A 16 -10.33 -28.69 -37.10
C ILE A 16 -10.94 -28.48 -38.51
N GLY A 17 -10.20 -28.86 -39.57
CA GLY A 17 -10.67 -28.75 -40.93
C GLY A 17 -10.95 -27.31 -41.36
N LEU A 18 -12.00 -27.12 -42.16
CA LEU A 18 -12.35 -25.82 -42.74
C LEU A 18 -12.86 -24.80 -41.70
N GLU A 19 -13.23 -25.23 -40.49
CA GLU A 19 -13.63 -24.32 -39.41
C GLU A 19 -12.46 -23.46 -38.91
N GLY A 20 -11.22 -23.93 -39.08
CA GLY A 20 -9.99 -23.22 -38.72
C GLY A 20 -9.56 -22.15 -39.73
N GLY A 21 -10.33 -21.97 -40.81
CA GLY A 21 -10.08 -21.00 -41.87
C GLY A 21 -9.52 -21.62 -43.16
N TRP A 22 -9.28 -20.75 -44.13
CA TRP A 22 -8.95 -21.13 -45.52
C TRP A 22 -7.59 -21.82 -45.68
N SER A 23 -6.66 -21.61 -44.74
CA SER A 23 -5.32 -22.19 -44.81
C SER A 23 -5.16 -23.33 -43.80
N LEU A 24 -5.43 -24.54 -44.27
CA LEU A 24 -5.39 -25.78 -43.47
C LEU A 24 -4.00 -26.14 -42.96
N TYR A 25 -2.96 -25.46 -43.45
CA TYR A 25 -1.56 -25.68 -43.10
C TYR A 25 -0.95 -24.47 -42.38
N ALA A 26 -1.70 -23.39 -42.17
CA ALA A 26 -1.18 -22.16 -41.60
C ALA A 26 -0.52 -22.38 -40.24
N TYR A 27 0.69 -21.83 -40.10
CA TYR A 27 1.30 -21.57 -38.81
C TYR A 27 0.95 -20.13 -38.38
N PRO A 28 0.70 -19.87 -37.09
CA PRO A 28 0.41 -18.51 -36.62
C PRO A 28 1.54 -17.55 -36.97
N LEU A 29 1.23 -16.41 -37.58
CA LEU A 29 2.21 -15.36 -37.93
C LEU A 29 2.97 -14.84 -36.71
N ASN A 30 2.37 -14.92 -35.53
CA ASN A 30 3.03 -14.64 -34.28
C ASN A 30 2.65 -15.71 -33.24
N PRO A 31 3.45 -16.78 -33.09
CA PRO A 31 3.17 -17.85 -32.14
C PRO A 31 3.43 -17.44 -30.68
N VAL A 32 3.96 -16.23 -30.45
CA VAL A 32 4.30 -15.71 -29.11
C VAL A 32 3.21 -14.75 -28.60
N ASN A 33 2.54 -14.01 -29.49
CA ASN A 33 1.47 -13.11 -29.11
C ASN A 33 0.19 -13.87 -28.78
N GLY A 34 -0.48 -13.47 -27.70
CA GLY A 34 -1.71 -14.12 -27.23
C GLY A 34 -1.48 -15.31 -26.31
N ILE A 35 -0.23 -15.59 -25.92
CA ILE A 35 0.03 -16.40 -24.73
C ILE A 35 -0.55 -15.63 -23.55
N ASP A 36 -1.48 -16.24 -22.82
CA ASP A 36 -1.94 -15.78 -21.52
C ASP A 36 -1.06 -16.45 -20.45
N PRO A 37 0.02 -15.80 -19.99
CA PRO A 37 0.98 -16.44 -19.09
C PRO A 37 0.41 -16.63 -17.68
N LEU A 38 -0.66 -15.90 -17.36
CA LEU A 38 -1.30 -15.92 -16.06
C LEU A 38 -2.55 -16.82 -16.04
N GLY A 39 -3.13 -17.12 -17.21
CA GLY A 39 -4.33 -17.95 -17.35
C GLY A 39 -5.59 -17.31 -16.77
N LEU A 40 -5.65 -15.97 -16.70
CA LEU A 40 -6.69 -15.25 -15.96
C LEU A 40 -7.92 -15.01 -16.83
N SER A 41 -9.06 -15.49 -16.35
CA SER A 41 -10.35 -15.12 -16.92
C SER A 41 -10.74 -13.69 -16.51
N PRO A 42 -11.70 -13.04 -17.22
CA PRO A 42 -12.29 -11.79 -16.77
C PRO A 42 -12.85 -11.85 -15.35
N ALA A 43 -13.34 -13.01 -14.91
CA ALA A 43 -13.84 -13.22 -13.56
C ALA A 43 -12.70 -13.19 -12.51
N ASP A 44 -11.54 -13.76 -12.82
CA ASP A 44 -10.35 -13.72 -11.95
C ASP A 44 -9.87 -12.29 -11.78
N VAL A 45 -9.77 -11.53 -12.88
CA VAL A 45 -9.39 -10.11 -12.85
C VAL A 45 -10.38 -9.29 -12.01
N ALA A 46 -11.69 -9.54 -12.15
CA ALA A 46 -12.71 -8.87 -11.35
C ALA A 46 -12.58 -9.19 -9.85
N LEU A 47 -12.29 -10.44 -9.50
CA LEU A 47 -12.07 -10.86 -8.12
C LEU A 47 -10.82 -10.19 -7.53
N MET A 48 -9.71 -10.14 -8.28
CA MET A 48 -8.49 -9.46 -7.87
C MET A 48 -8.74 -7.97 -7.59
N ARG A 49 -9.41 -7.27 -8.51
CA ARG A 49 -9.79 -5.85 -8.34
C ARG A 49 -10.65 -5.63 -7.11
N LYS A 50 -11.65 -6.50 -6.87
CA LYS A 50 -12.51 -6.41 -5.69
C LYS A 50 -11.72 -6.62 -4.40
N LYS A 51 -10.75 -7.55 -4.40
CA LYS A 51 -9.85 -7.77 -3.26
C LYS A 51 -8.96 -6.56 -3.01
N GLU A 52 -8.40 -5.94 -4.05
CA GLU A 52 -7.61 -4.72 -3.93
C GLU A 52 -8.42 -3.55 -3.38
N GLN A 53 -9.66 -3.36 -3.84
CA GLN A 53 -10.58 -2.36 -3.30
C GLN A 53 -10.87 -2.59 -1.81
N LEU A 54 -11.15 -3.84 -1.41
CA LEU A 54 -11.37 -4.18 -0.01
C LEU A 54 -10.11 -3.94 0.84
N ASN A 55 -8.94 -4.31 0.32
CA ASN A 55 -7.68 -4.09 1.01
C ASN A 55 -7.38 -2.59 1.19
N HIS A 56 -7.67 -1.79 0.15
CA HIS A 56 -7.55 -0.35 0.21
C HIS A 56 -8.49 0.24 1.25
N GLN A 57 -9.77 -0.17 1.27
CA GLN A 57 -10.74 0.30 2.26
C GLN A 57 -10.28 -0.02 3.69
N ARG A 58 -9.85 -1.27 3.96
CA ARG A 58 -9.37 -1.69 5.29
C ARG A 58 -8.15 -0.90 5.75
N ALA A 59 -7.22 -0.59 4.84
CA ALA A 59 -6.08 0.26 5.13
C ALA A 59 -6.55 1.70 5.42
N TRP A 60 -7.44 2.23 4.58
CA TRP A 60 -7.99 3.57 4.71
C TRP A 60 -8.65 3.76 6.07
N ASP A 61 -9.56 2.87 6.48
CA ASP A 61 -10.29 2.97 7.74
C ASP A 61 -9.32 3.11 8.93
N ILE A 62 -8.29 2.26 9.01
CA ILE A 62 -7.31 2.31 10.11
C ILE A 62 -6.50 3.62 10.09
N LEU A 63 -6.04 4.03 8.90
CA LEU A 63 -5.21 5.22 8.74
C LEU A 63 -6.02 6.50 8.99
N SER A 64 -7.24 6.59 8.48
CA SER A 64 -8.13 7.75 8.67
C SER A 64 -8.55 7.89 10.12
N ASP A 65 -8.92 6.80 10.78
CA ASP A 65 -9.31 6.83 12.19
C ASP A 65 -8.15 7.33 13.07
N THR A 66 -6.94 6.83 12.80
CA THR A 66 -5.76 7.24 13.55
C THR A 66 -5.38 8.70 13.28
N TYR A 67 -5.58 9.18 12.05
CA TYR A 67 -5.36 10.58 11.67
C TYR A 67 -6.38 11.53 12.30
N ASP A 68 -7.65 11.12 12.37
CA ASP A 68 -8.71 11.91 13.00
C ASP A 68 -8.50 11.98 14.52
N ASP A 69 -8.05 10.90 15.15
CA ASP A 69 -7.63 10.90 16.55
C ASP A 69 -6.45 11.84 16.80
N MET A 70 -5.43 11.81 15.93
CA MET A 70 -4.29 12.74 16.02
C MET A 70 -4.75 14.19 15.99
N LYS A 71 -5.65 14.53 15.06
CA LYS A 71 -6.23 15.88 14.94
C LYS A 71 -7.06 16.27 16.16
N ARG A 72 -7.91 15.35 16.65
CA ARG A 72 -8.79 15.59 17.79
C ARG A 72 -7.98 15.83 19.07
N LEU A 73 -6.96 15.00 19.30
CA LEU A 73 -6.10 15.10 20.48
C LEU A 73 -5.18 16.32 20.42
N ASN A 74 -4.76 16.72 19.22
CA ASN A 74 -3.98 17.94 18.97
C ASN A 74 -2.75 18.06 19.88
N LEU A 75 -2.03 16.95 20.04
CA LEU A 75 -0.87 16.85 20.91
C LEU A 75 0.39 17.26 20.14
N GLY A 76 1.12 18.25 20.65
CA GLY A 76 2.37 18.70 20.04
C GLY A 76 3.45 17.61 20.13
N GLY A 77 4.17 17.39 19.03
CA GLY A 77 5.32 16.48 19.00
C GLY A 77 4.97 14.98 19.00
N THR A 78 3.74 14.60 18.69
CA THR A 78 3.31 13.19 18.60
C THR A 78 3.08 12.72 17.17
N ASP A 79 3.40 13.53 16.17
CA ASP A 79 3.12 13.22 14.76
C ASP A 79 3.74 11.87 14.34
N GLN A 80 5.03 11.68 14.58
CA GLN A 80 5.72 10.40 14.35
C GLN A 80 5.12 9.24 15.15
N PHE A 81 4.63 9.48 16.37
CA PHE A 81 3.93 8.44 17.13
C PHE A 81 2.67 7.95 16.41
N PHE A 82 1.85 8.88 15.91
CA PHE A 82 0.63 8.53 15.17
C PHE A 82 0.93 7.86 13.83
N HIS A 83 1.97 8.30 13.12
CA HIS A 83 2.51 7.60 11.95
C HIS A 83 2.85 6.14 12.30
N CYS A 84 3.68 5.90 13.32
CA CYS A 84 4.04 4.54 13.71
C CYS A 84 2.81 3.70 14.11
N MET A 85 1.91 4.28 14.91
CA MET A 85 0.72 3.59 15.41
C MET A 85 -0.25 3.18 14.31
N ALA A 86 -0.53 4.08 13.36
CA ALA A 86 -1.45 3.81 12.26
C ALA A 86 -0.97 2.62 11.42
N PHE A 87 0.30 2.64 11.05
CA PHE A 87 0.90 1.60 10.22
C PHE A 87 1.16 0.30 10.99
N CYS A 88 1.44 0.38 12.29
CA CYS A 88 1.49 -0.81 13.14
C CYS A 88 0.12 -1.49 13.25
N ARG A 89 -0.97 -0.74 13.43
CA ARG A 89 -2.33 -1.29 13.46
C ARG A 89 -2.67 -1.99 12.15
N VAL A 90 -2.27 -1.41 11.01
CA VAL A 90 -2.38 -2.08 9.71
C VAL A 90 -1.60 -3.39 9.69
N SER A 91 -0.35 -3.40 10.18
CA SER A 91 0.48 -4.61 10.15
C SER A 91 -0.13 -5.77 10.97
N LYS A 92 -0.91 -5.45 12.01
CA LYS A 92 -1.62 -6.47 12.82
C LYS A 92 -2.68 -7.25 12.06
N LEU A 93 -3.16 -6.74 10.92
CA LEU A 93 -4.04 -7.51 10.04
C LEU A 93 -3.31 -8.67 9.37
N ASN A 94 -1.97 -8.69 9.37
CA ASN A 94 -1.13 -9.71 8.77
C ASN A 94 -1.48 -10.00 7.29
N ASP A 95 -1.86 -8.95 6.56
CA ASP A 95 -2.26 -9.04 5.15
C ASP A 95 -1.37 -8.13 4.31
N ALA A 96 -0.49 -8.72 3.51
CA ALA A 96 0.45 -7.98 2.66
C ALA A 96 -0.26 -7.07 1.64
N GLY A 97 -1.48 -7.42 1.21
CA GLY A 97 -2.27 -6.59 0.33
C GLY A 97 -2.71 -5.30 1.02
N VAL A 98 -3.18 -5.40 2.27
CA VAL A 98 -3.56 -4.22 3.08
C VAL A 98 -2.33 -3.37 3.41
N SER A 99 -1.20 -4.00 3.77
CA SER A 99 0.06 -3.28 4.02
C SER A 99 0.56 -2.51 2.79
N ARG A 100 0.44 -3.08 1.58
CA ARG A 100 0.76 -2.38 0.33
C ARG A 100 -0.16 -1.18 0.09
N SER A 101 -1.47 -1.36 0.29
CA SER A 101 -2.42 -0.25 0.17
C SER A 101 -2.13 0.88 1.16
N ALA A 102 -1.83 0.53 2.42
CA ALA A 102 -1.45 1.51 3.44
C ALA A 102 -0.19 2.30 3.05
N LYS A 103 0.83 1.62 2.51
CA LYS A 103 2.05 2.28 2.03
C LYS A 103 1.74 3.32 0.96
N GLY A 104 0.89 2.99 -0.02
CA GLY A 104 0.42 3.94 -1.03
C GLY A 104 -0.30 5.14 -0.43
N LEU A 105 -1.26 4.90 0.47
CA LEU A 105 -2.01 5.94 1.18
C LEU A 105 -1.10 6.86 2.02
N GLY A 106 -0.05 6.31 2.64
CA GLY A 106 0.97 7.08 3.34
C GLY A 106 1.68 8.07 2.43
N TYR A 107 2.17 7.61 1.28
CA TYR A 107 2.80 8.48 0.28
C TYR A 107 1.84 9.56 -0.22
N GLU A 108 0.58 9.20 -0.51
CA GLU A 108 -0.43 10.16 -0.96
C GLU A 108 -0.72 11.24 0.08
N LYS A 109 -0.75 10.87 1.37
CA LYS A 109 -0.87 11.83 2.48
C LYS A 109 0.28 12.82 2.47
N GLU A 110 1.53 12.35 2.35
CA GLU A 110 2.71 13.24 2.33
C GLU A 110 2.73 14.18 1.13
N ILE A 111 2.36 13.69 -0.06
CA ILE A 111 2.23 14.50 -1.27
C ILE A 111 1.16 15.59 -1.09
N ARG A 112 0.01 15.22 -0.50
CA ARG A 112 -1.07 16.16 -0.22
C ARG A 112 -0.66 17.21 0.79
N ASP A 113 -0.02 16.82 1.90
CA ASP A 113 0.45 17.75 2.92
C ASP A 113 1.50 18.72 2.36
N TYR A 114 2.32 18.26 1.41
CA TYR A 114 3.29 19.09 0.71
C TYR A 114 2.59 20.14 -0.16
N GLY A 115 1.64 19.70 -1.00
CA GLY A 115 0.88 20.60 -1.87
C GLY A 115 0.03 21.61 -1.11
N LEU A 116 -0.47 21.25 0.08
CA LEU A 116 -1.26 22.12 0.94
C LEU A 116 -0.42 22.95 1.93
N ASN A 117 0.90 22.78 1.94
CA ASN A 117 1.82 23.46 2.88
C ASN A 117 1.40 23.25 4.34
N MET A 118 1.08 22.01 4.69
CA MET A 118 0.57 21.58 6.01
C MET A 118 1.65 21.05 6.95
N PHE A 119 2.88 20.89 6.47
CA PHE A 119 4.02 20.47 7.27
C PHE A 119 4.30 21.41 8.44
N GLY A 120 4.47 20.83 9.64
CA GLY A 120 4.63 21.58 10.89
C GLY A 120 3.35 22.23 11.44
N MET A 121 2.22 22.20 10.71
CA MET A 121 0.95 22.72 11.21
C MET A 121 0.28 21.79 12.21
N TYR A 122 0.58 20.49 12.14
CA TYR A 122 0.15 19.50 13.14
C TYR A 122 0.96 19.68 14.44
N GLY A 123 0.33 20.25 15.46
CA GLY A 123 0.94 20.45 16.79
C GLY A 123 1.91 21.63 16.91
N ARG A 124 2.92 21.77 16.01
CA ARG A 124 3.92 22.87 16.11
C ARG A 124 3.34 24.24 15.71
N LYS A 125 2.30 24.26 14.87
CA LYS A 125 1.62 25.46 14.33
C LYS A 125 2.57 26.45 13.63
N VAL A 126 3.66 25.94 13.05
CA VAL A 126 4.65 26.73 12.32
C VAL A 126 4.87 26.06 10.97
N LYS A 127 4.85 26.85 9.90
CA LYS A 127 5.16 26.37 8.55
C LYS A 127 6.65 26.11 8.44
N LEU A 128 6.99 24.97 7.86
CA LEU A 128 8.37 24.58 7.59
C LEU A 128 8.86 25.16 6.26
N SER A 129 10.16 25.40 6.15
CA SER A 129 10.82 25.66 4.87
C SER A 129 10.78 24.42 3.98
N HIS A 130 10.97 24.60 2.66
CA HIS A 130 10.96 23.49 1.71
C HIS A 130 11.95 22.36 2.07
N SER A 131 13.16 22.71 2.50
CA SER A 131 14.16 21.74 2.96
C SER A 131 13.72 20.99 4.21
N GLU A 132 13.09 21.67 5.16
CA GLU A 132 12.57 21.05 6.37
C GLU A 132 11.38 20.13 6.08
N MET A 133 10.50 20.51 5.14
CA MET A 133 9.39 19.66 4.69
C MET A 133 9.88 18.35 4.08
N ILE A 134 10.94 18.40 3.26
CA ILE A 134 11.54 17.19 2.66
C ILE A 134 12.08 16.27 3.75
N GLU A 135 12.73 16.84 4.77
CA GLU A 135 13.34 16.06 5.85
C GLU A 135 12.28 15.47 6.80
N ASP A 136 11.23 16.22 7.11
CA ASP A 136 10.07 15.75 7.90
C ASP A 136 9.40 14.56 7.17
N ASN A 137 9.09 14.72 5.88
CA ASN A 137 8.50 13.67 5.03
C ASN A 137 9.36 12.38 5.00
N LYS A 138 10.68 12.50 4.85
CA LYS A 138 11.58 11.33 4.91
C LYS A 138 11.48 10.59 6.24
N LYS A 139 11.37 11.32 7.35
CA LYS A 139 11.22 10.73 8.67
C LYS A 139 9.86 10.05 8.77
N ASP A 140 8.78 10.70 8.34
CA ASP A 140 7.43 10.14 8.43
C ASP A 140 7.30 8.86 7.62
N LEU A 141 7.88 8.81 6.41
CA LEU A 141 7.94 7.59 5.61
C LEU A 141 8.74 6.47 6.28
N ALA A 142 9.86 6.78 6.92
CA ALA A 142 10.64 5.79 7.67
C ALA A 142 9.87 5.25 8.88
N VAL A 143 9.13 6.12 9.56
CA VAL A 143 8.29 5.79 10.71
C VAL A 143 7.08 4.94 10.30
N ASN A 144 6.47 5.24 9.16
CA ASN A 144 5.41 4.42 8.55
C ASN A 144 5.91 3.00 8.29
N GLU A 145 7.10 2.87 7.70
CA GLU A 145 7.73 1.56 7.45
C GLU A 145 8.08 0.82 8.76
N HIS A 146 8.56 1.54 9.78
CA HIS A 146 8.82 0.97 11.11
C HIS A 146 7.54 0.42 11.76
N GLY A 147 6.40 1.09 11.58
CA GLY A 147 5.08 0.61 11.97
C GLY A 147 4.67 -0.64 11.18
N LEU A 148 4.76 -0.60 9.84
CA LEU A 148 4.38 -1.72 8.97
C LEU A 148 5.16 -3.01 9.23
N THR A 149 6.40 -2.88 9.69
CA THR A 149 7.28 -4.01 10.00
C THR A 149 7.12 -4.52 11.44
N CYS A 150 6.11 -4.04 12.19
CA CYS A 150 5.91 -4.46 13.58
C CYS A 150 5.59 -5.96 13.69
N PRO A 151 6.38 -6.74 14.46
CA PRO A 151 6.15 -8.17 14.68
C PRO A 151 4.77 -8.45 15.29
N LEU A 152 4.11 -9.54 14.90
CA LEU A 152 2.76 -9.87 15.40
C LEU A 152 2.70 -10.02 16.93
N THR A 153 3.78 -10.46 17.56
CA THR A 153 3.89 -10.65 19.02
C THR A 153 4.11 -9.34 19.79
N GLN A 154 4.51 -8.26 19.13
CA GLN A 154 4.80 -6.97 19.77
C GLN A 154 3.58 -6.06 19.73
N ASP A 155 3.20 -5.45 20.85
CA ASP A 155 2.12 -4.46 20.89
C ASP A 155 2.52 -3.16 20.16
N CYS A 156 1.55 -2.49 19.51
CA CYS A 156 1.80 -1.22 18.84
C CYS A 156 2.20 -0.10 19.81
N SER A 157 1.65 -0.08 21.03
CA SER A 157 2.05 0.90 22.05
C SER A 157 3.55 0.77 22.31
N ASN A 158 4.03 -0.45 22.54
CA ASN A 158 5.43 -0.75 22.83
C ASN A 158 6.33 -0.55 21.61
N ARG A 159 5.82 -0.77 20.39
CA ARG A 159 6.56 -0.52 19.16
C ARG A 159 6.81 0.97 18.93
N CYS A 160 5.87 1.82 19.33
CA CYS A 160 5.85 3.23 18.93
C CYS A 160 6.17 4.20 20.08
N ILE A 161 6.26 3.73 21.33
CA ILE A 161 6.47 4.57 22.52
C ILE A 161 7.70 5.49 22.41
N ASP A 162 8.76 5.05 21.73
CA ASP A 162 10.00 5.80 21.58
C ASP A 162 9.85 7.10 20.75
N TYR A 163 8.74 7.25 20.02
CA TYR A 163 8.40 8.49 19.32
C TYR A 163 7.70 9.54 20.20
N ILE A 164 7.53 9.26 21.49
CA ILE A 164 6.97 10.20 22.47
C ILE A 164 8.10 10.66 23.39
N ASN A 165 8.16 11.97 23.65
CA ASN A 165 9.05 12.50 24.67
C ASN A 165 8.60 12.00 26.07
N PRO A 166 9.43 11.23 26.80
CA PRO A 166 9.07 10.69 28.12
C PRO A 166 8.83 11.77 29.18
N GLU A 167 9.36 12.99 28.98
CA GLU A 167 9.16 14.12 29.88
C GLU A 167 7.77 14.77 29.73
N HIS A 168 7.08 14.52 28.61
CA HIS A 168 5.76 15.10 28.32
C HIS A 168 4.63 14.32 29.01
N LYS A 169 4.58 14.37 30.35
CA LYS A 169 3.62 13.62 31.18
C LYS A 169 2.14 13.84 30.80
N LYS A 170 1.77 15.06 30.38
CA LYS A 170 0.40 15.38 29.93
C LYS A 170 0.05 14.64 28.63
N THR A 171 0.98 14.61 27.68
CA THR A 171 0.83 13.89 26.41
C THR A 171 0.67 12.39 26.66
N ILE A 172 1.54 11.81 27.49
CA ILE A 172 1.47 10.38 27.85
C ILE A 172 0.11 10.05 28.46
N LYS A 173 -0.34 10.85 29.43
CA LYS A 173 -1.66 10.66 30.05
C LYS A 173 -2.80 10.75 29.03
N ALA A 174 -2.79 11.75 28.15
CA ALA A 174 -3.82 11.89 27.13
C ALA A 174 -3.86 10.69 26.16
N LEU A 175 -2.70 10.12 25.83
CA LEU A 175 -2.61 8.93 25.00
C LEU A 175 -3.03 7.65 25.73
N GLN A 176 -2.77 7.54 27.04
CA GLN A 176 -3.31 6.47 27.88
C GLN A 176 -4.84 6.54 27.98
N ASP A 177 -5.39 7.72 28.25
CA ASP A 177 -6.83 7.97 28.33
C ASP A 177 -7.54 7.69 26.99
N ALA A 178 -6.84 7.91 25.87
CA ALA A 178 -7.32 7.60 24.52
C ALA A 178 -7.08 6.13 24.10
N GLY A 179 -6.49 5.28 24.95
CA GLY A 179 -6.24 3.87 24.67
C GLY A 179 -5.10 3.58 23.69
N TYR A 180 -4.21 4.54 23.45
CA TYR A 180 -3.03 4.39 22.59
C TYR A 180 -1.83 3.77 23.33
N LEU A 181 -1.74 3.99 24.64
CA LEU A 181 -0.69 3.47 25.50
C LEU A 181 -1.30 2.55 26.57
N LYS A 182 -0.60 1.45 26.85
CA LYS A 182 -0.93 0.48 27.91
C LYS A 182 -0.04 0.69 29.12
#